data_AF-A0A3N5LCQ0-F1
#
_entry.id   AF-A0A3N5LCQ0-F1
#
_cell.length_a   1.000
_cell.length_b   1.000
_cell.length_c   1.000
_cell.angle_alpha   90.00
_cell.angle_beta   90.00
_cell.angle_gamma   90.00
#
_symmetry.space_group_name_H-M   'P 1'
#
loop_
_entity.id
_entity.type
_entity.pdbx_description
1 polymer ?
#
loop_
_entity_poly.entity_id
_entity_poly.type
_entity_poly.pdbx_seq_one_letter_code
_entity_poly.pdbx_strand_id
1 'polypeptide(L)'
;MVRWTAKTPSGAMSVATMRLNRIGNTSVWLSAVGFGTCQLQMVPEEQAVETLLCGFALGVNWVHADLGYGGVETIVAKAIRQSRRTDVIPVVNGWGNLERMEEAYERSCAAYGKRRLEVFGLSCVDDDDLILKHDVWGPNGMVARLRSMKREGRIDATWCSTHGNPDYVARLIECGAFDAIMLAYNPLGSHALTFDARQEGKDFENIPENARRIFPLAVKHNVSLLIMKPLAGGMLVPGKAFRQRKRFSREAQPLRAQDVLRSILQMPGVAAVVPGTCSPEEAEENARAGHEPIALAEEAQVTVLRTAAVMRADLCSRCGECEPTCSKSLPISWMFREAYMWSYFADIFDAIDRHHYFRIHPSTTLTCTTCDDQTCLCPSGLDIPKALAEAHAQVVEMRRRGQMHPPPAEAESNTVRGHVSARALLIEVPPSFVSGEKGVCQIWLENVGEAPWVPTSGPPDGRRLYLRAAAGAYPLAECNLRLRVEPRERVFFAFHLYAPRRAGTYAVSFELVTPTSDKRPEESTTICKRDLRVEA
;
A
#
# COMPACT_ATOMS: atom_id res chain seq x y z
N MET A 1 50.14 -0.54 -33.25
CA MET A 1 49.97 0.57 -34.22
C MET A 1 48.96 0.02 -35.24
N VAL A 2 47.66 0.18 -35.03
CA VAL A 2 46.80 1.17 -35.71
C VAL A 2 45.66 1.57 -34.75
N ARG A 3 45.50 2.89 -34.52
CA ARG A 3 44.39 3.51 -33.78
C ARG A 3 43.20 3.69 -34.74
N TRP A 4 42.03 3.22 -34.35
CA TRP A 4 40.75 3.66 -34.93
C TRP A 4 40.17 4.76 -34.03
N THR A 5 40.32 6.01 -34.45
CA THR A 5 39.62 7.16 -33.86
C THR A 5 38.32 7.38 -34.63
N ALA A 6 37.21 6.89 -34.09
CA ALA A 6 35.88 7.28 -34.53
C ALA A 6 35.53 8.63 -33.89
N LYS A 7 35.40 9.68 -34.72
CA LYS A 7 34.83 10.97 -34.31
C LYS A 7 33.37 10.74 -33.92
N THR A 8 33.03 11.03 -32.66
CA THR A 8 31.63 11.14 -32.21
C THR A 8 31.00 12.41 -32.80
N PRO A 9 29.79 12.33 -33.39
CA PRO A 9 29.04 13.53 -33.74
C PRO A 9 28.56 14.19 -32.44
N SER A 10 28.89 15.48 -32.29
CA SER A 10 28.32 16.37 -31.30
C SER A 10 26.81 16.50 -31.51
N GLY A 11 25.99 16.09 -30.54
CA GLY A 11 24.56 16.40 -30.52
C GLY A 11 23.58 15.27 -30.17
N ALA A 12 24.01 14.12 -29.64
CA ALA A 12 23.07 13.15 -29.07
C ALA A 12 22.68 13.61 -27.65
N MET A 13 21.45 14.08 -27.46
CA MET A 13 20.86 14.11 -26.12
C MET A 13 20.94 12.68 -25.58
N SER A 14 21.72 12.47 -24.51
CA SER A 14 21.77 11.22 -23.77
C SER A 14 20.34 10.77 -23.49
N VAL A 15 19.91 9.65 -24.06
CA VAL A 15 18.62 9.04 -23.69
C VAL A 15 18.71 8.74 -22.20
N ALA A 16 17.83 9.34 -21.40
CA ALA A 16 17.81 9.12 -19.96
C ALA A 16 17.59 7.61 -19.71
N THR A 17 18.48 6.99 -18.94
CA THR A 17 18.45 5.54 -18.67
C THR A 17 18.18 5.29 -17.19
N MET A 18 17.44 4.21 -16.88
CA MET A 18 17.18 3.81 -15.51
C MET A 18 18.47 3.42 -14.79
N ARG A 19 18.79 4.08 -13.67
CA ARG A 19 19.91 3.70 -12.82
C ARG A 19 19.64 2.34 -12.19
N LEU A 20 20.61 1.44 -12.26
CA LEU A 20 20.61 0.16 -11.55
C LEU A 20 21.61 0.23 -10.39
N ASN A 21 21.22 -0.29 -9.23
CA ASN A 21 22.06 -0.36 -8.04
C ASN A 21 22.22 -1.82 -7.60
N ARG A 22 23.44 -2.18 -7.24
CA ARG A 22 23.76 -3.49 -6.67
C ARG A 22 23.22 -3.61 -5.26
N ILE A 23 22.68 -4.78 -4.91
CA ILE A 23 22.16 -5.06 -3.56
C ILE A 23 23.24 -5.73 -2.70
N GLY A 24 23.60 -5.07 -1.60
CA GLY A 24 24.67 -5.49 -0.69
C GLY A 24 25.94 -5.91 -1.45
N ASN A 25 26.43 -7.11 -1.16
CA ASN A 25 27.57 -7.73 -1.87
C ASN A 25 27.14 -8.81 -2.88
N THR A 26 25.88 -8.83 -3.30
CA THR A 26 25.31 -9.91 -4.13
C THR A 26 25.53 -9.66 -5.63
N SER A 27 25.13 -10.56 -6.51
CA SER A 27 25.08 -10.30 -7.96
C SER A 27 23.79 -9.61 -8.42
N VAL A 28 22.89 -9.28 -7.50
CA VAL A 28 21.56 -8.73 -7.81
C VAL A 28 21.64 -7.22 -8.04
N TRP A 29 20.98 -6.77 -9.10
CA TRP A 29 20.86 -5.35 -9.47
C TRP A 29 19.38 -4.97 -9.55
N LEU A 30 18.99 -3.95 -8.78
CA LEU A 30 17.64 -3.40 -8.80
C LEU A 30 17.66 -1.99 -9.41
N SER A 31 16.61 -1.64 -10.16
CA SER A 31 16.38 -0.27 -10.59
C SER A 31 16.18 0.64 -9.38
N ALA A 32 16.66 1.88 -9.49
CA ALA A 32 16.56 2.89 -8.44
C ALA A 32 15.11 3.11 -7.97
N VAL A 33 14.13 2.82 -8.82
CA VAL A 33 12.70 2.82 -8.47
C VAL A 33 12.16 1.41 -8.66
N GLY A 34 11.40 0.92 -7.69
CA GLY A 34 10.60 -0.30 -7.79
C GLY A 34 9.11 -0.04 -7.61
N PHE A 35 8.29 -1.07 -7.78
CA PHE A 35 6.85 -0.99 -7.53
C PHE A 35 6.49 -1.47 -6.13
N GLY A 36 5.90 -0.60 -5.33
CA GLY A 36 5.10 -1.01 -4.17
C GLY A 36 3.72 -1.42 -4.66
N THR A 37 3.31 -2.66 -4.38
CA THR A 37 2.15 -3.27 -5.06
C THR A 37 0.92 -3.45 -4.18
N CYS A 38 1.00 -3.07 -2.90
CA CYS A 38 -0.08 -3.27 -1.93
C CYS A 38 -1.42 -2.64 -2.39
N GLN A 39 -1.36 -1.47 -3.01
CA GLN A 39 -2.52 -0.73 -3.52
C GLN A 39 -3.13 -1.32 -4.79
N LEU A 40 -2.46 -2.22 -5.51
CA LEU A 40 -2.97 -2.82 -6.75
C LEU A 40 -4.25 -3.63 -6.52
N GLN A 41 -4.46 -4.13 -5.29
CA GLN A 41 -5.70 -4.82 -4.91
C GLN A 41 -6.94 -3.91 -4.96
N MET A 42 -6.75 -2.59 -4.88
CA MET A 42 -7.83 -1.60 -4.84
C MET A 42 -8.19 -1.02 -6.22
N VAL A 43 -7.45 -1.33 -7.29
CA VAL A 43 -7.75 -0.86 -8.66
C VAL A 43 -8.14 -2.03 -9.56
N PRO A 44 -8.86 -1.82 -10.68
CA PRO A 44 -9.16 -2.88 -11.64
C PRO A 44 -7.91 -3.64 -12.09
N GLU A 45 -8.03 -4.96 -12.33
CA GLU A 45 -6.86 -5.80 -12.65
C GLU A 45 -6.15 -5.33 -13.93
N GLU A 46 -6.92 -4.92 -14.93
CA GLU A 46 -6.40 -4.32 -16.17
C GLU A 46 -5.53 -3.10 -15.87
N GLN A 47 -6.03 -2.15 -15.08
CA GLN A 47 -5.27 -0.97 -14.64
C GLN A 47 -4.02 -1.36 -13.84
N ALA A 48 -4.11 -2.36 -12.98
CA ALA A 48 -2.96 -2.85 -12.21
C ALA A 48 -1.86 -3.42 -13.11
N VAL A 49 -2.24 -4.22 -14.12
CA VAL A 49 -1.29 -4.77 -15.11
C VAL A 49 -0.71 -3.67 -15.98
N GLU A 50 -1.53 -2.75 -16.50
CA GLU A 50 -1.08 -1.60 -17.30
C GLU A 50 -0.09 -0.71 -16.53
N THR A 51 -0.35 -0.49 -15.24
CA THR A 51 0.55 0.24 -14.33
C THR A 51 1.94 -0.39 -14.29
N LEU A 52 2.02 -1.72 -14.10
CA LEU A 52 3.29 -2.44 -14.07
C LEU A 52 3.99 -2.40 -15.44
N LEU A 53 3.25 -2.64 -16.52
CA LEU A 53 3.78 -2.61 -17.89
C LEU A 53 4.37 -1.25 -18.25
N CYS A 54 3.72 -0.16 -17.83
CA CYS A 54 4.21 1.21 -18.04
C CYS A 54 5.61 1.40 -17.43
N GLY A 55 5.80 1.05 -16.15
CA GLY A 55 7.13 1.21 -15.53
C GLY A 55 8.15 0.21 -16.06
N PHE A 56 7.76 -1.03 -16.40
CA PHE A 56 8.66 -2.00 -17.03
C PHE A 56 9.19 -1.51 -18.38
N ALA A 57 8.36 -0.83 -19.17
CA ALA A 57 8.77 -0.18 -20.42
C ALA A 57 9.75 0.98 -20.20
N LEU A 58 9.70 1.62 -19.02
CA LEU A 58 10.61 2.69 -18.59
C LEU A 58 11.85 2.18 -17.82
N GLY A 59 12.08 0.87 -17.82
CA GLY A 59 13.30 0.26 -17.27
C GLY A 59 13.23 -0.14 -15.79
N VAL A 60 12.08 0.02 -15.12
CA VAL A 60 11.89 -0.57 -13.78
C VAL A 60 12.02 -2.08 -13.88
N ASN A 61 12.80 -2.69 -12.99
CA ASN A 61 13.09 -4.13 -13.04
C ASN A 61 12.72 -4.88 -11.75
N TRP A 62 12.04 -4.27 -10.79
CA TRP A 62 11.64 -4.98 -9.59
C TRP A 62 10.33 -4.52 -9.00
N VAL A 63 9.66 -5.46 -8.34
CA VAL A 63 8.37 -5.27 -7.69
C VAL A 63 8.43 -5.89 -6.30
N HIS A 64 7.99 -5.16 -5.28
CA HIS A 64 7.77 -5.75 -3.96
C HIS A 64 6.43 -6.48 -3.99
N ALA A 65 6.45 -7.80 -3.85
CA ALA A 65 5.27 -8.66 -3.98
C ALA A 65 5.10 -9.51 -2.72
N ASP A 66 4.28 -9.03 -1.79
CA ASP A 66 3.90 -9.73 -0.57
C ASP A 66 2.66 -10.60 -0.82
N LEU A 67 2.63 -11.81 -0.26
CA LEU A 67 1.50 -12.74 -0.35
C LEU A 67 0.21 -12.19 0.27
N GLY A 68 0.32 -11.28 1.24
CA GLY A 68 -0.80 -10.61 1.88
C GLY A 68 -1.48 -9.55 1.01
N TYR A 69 -0.92 -9.19 -0.16
CA TYR A 69 -1.44 -8.09 -0.98
C TYR A 69 -2.54 -8.53 -1.96
N GLY A 70 -3.56 -9.24 -1.48
CA GLY A 70 -4.81 -9.41 -2.22
C GLY A 70 -4.67 -10.05 -3.62
N GLY A 71 -3.80 -11.05 -3.77
CA GLY A 71 -3.60 -11.77 -5.05
C GLY A 71 -2.59 -11.13 -6.00
N VAL A 72 -1.72 -10.26 -5.50
CA VAL A 72 -0.75 -9.51 -6.32
C VAL A 72 0.21 -10.39 -7.13
N GLU A 73 0.53 -11.60 -6.66
CA GLU A 73 1.42 -12.51 -7.38
C GLU A 73 0.91 -12.82 -8.79
N THR A 74 -0.40 -13.03 -8.93
CA THR A 74 -1.04 -13.30 -10.21
C THR A 74 -0.93 -12.10 -11.15
N ILE A 75 -1.14 -10.89 -10.62
CA ILE A 75 -1.04 -9.61 -11.35
C ILE A 75 0.40 -9.42 -11.85
N VAL A 76 1.37 -9.57 -10.97
CA VAL A 76 2.80 -9.44 -11.29
C VAL A 76 3.21 -10.49 -12.31
N ALA A 77 2.87 -11.76 -12.10
CA ALA A 77 3.21 -12.83 -13.04
C ALA A 77 2.60 -12.59 -14.43
N LYS A 78 1.36 -12.09 -14.49
CA LYS A 78 0.71 -11.68 -15.75
C LYS A 78 1.46 -10.53 -16.42
N ALA A 79 1.80 -9.47 -15.69
CA ALA A 79 2.53 -8.33 -16.22
C ALA A 79 3.93 -8.72 -16.73
N ILE A 80 4.67 -9.56 -15.99
CA ILE A 80 5.98 -10.08 -16.42
C ILE A 80 5.84 -10.85 -17.74
N ARG A 81 4.89 -11.79 -17.83
CA ARG A 81 4.65 -12.55 -19.08
C ARG A 81 4.29 -11.65 -20.25
N GLN A 82 3.42 -10.67 -20.04
CA GLN A 82 2.99 -9.73 -21.09
C GLN A 82 4.13 -8.80 -21.54
N SER A 83 4.98 -8.36 -20.61
CA SER A 83 6.14 -7.51 -20.92
C SER A 83 7.23 -8.24 -21.70
N ARG A 84 7.26 -9.57 -21.63
CA ARG A 84 8.33 -10.45 -22.17
C ARG A 84 9.72 -10.17 -21.62
N ARG A 85 9.84 -9.37 -20.55
CA ARG A 85 11.10 -9.11 -19.87
C ARG A 85 11.49 -10.27 -18.97
N THR A 86 12.76 -10.62 -18.99
CA THR A 86 13.34 -11.73 -18.20
C THR A 86 14.12 -11.24 -16.98
N ASP A 87 14.36 -9.94 -16.89
CA ASP A 87 15.15 -9.28 -15.86
C ASP A 87 14.28 -8.58 -14.80
N VAL A 88 12.96 -8.81 -14.81
CA VAL A 88 12.06 -8.35 -13.74
C VAL A 88 12.15 -9.30 -12.54
N ILE A 89 12.40 -8.73 -11.36
CA ILE A 89 12.64 -9.42 -10.10
C ILE A 89 11.48 -9.16 -9.14
N PRO A 90 10.66 -10.19 -8.84
CA PRO A 90 9.80 -10.16 -7.67
C PRO A 90 10.67 -10.20 -6.41
N VAL A 91 10.61 -9.15 -5.61
CA VAL A 91 11.19 -9.10 -4.26
C VAL A 91 10.10 -9.57 -3.31
N VAL A 92 10.27 -10.79 -2.79
CA VAL A 92 9.24 -11.52 -2.04
C VAL A 92 9.70 -11.68 -0.59
N ASN A 93 8.74 -11.83 0.32
CA ASN A 93 8.99 -12.10 1.73
C ASN A 93 8.16 -13.29 2.25
N GLY A 94 8.70 -13.97 3.26
CA GLY A 94 7.93 -14.78 4.19
C GLY A 94 7.35 -13.92 5.31
N TRP A 95 6.38 -14.48 6.02
CA TRP A 95 5.71 -13.85 7.16
C TRP A 95 5.30 -14.93 8.18
N GLY A 96 5.13 -14.53 9.43
CA GLY A 96 4.71 -15.44 10.49
C GLY A 96 5.83 -16.38 10.91
N ASN A 97 5.48 -17.60 11.31
CA ASN A 97 6.47 -18.58 11.77
C ASN A 97 7.30 -19.17 10.60
N LEU A 98 8.31 -19.97 10.95
CA LEU A 98 9.22 -20.61 9.98
C LEU A 98 8.50 -21.43 8.90
N GLU A 99 7.48 -22.21 9.28
CA GLU A 99 6.70 -23.03 8.35
C GLU A 99 6.02 -22.15 7.29
N ARG A 100 5.33 -21.09 7.71
CA ARG A 100 4.68 -20.14 6.80
C ARG A 100 5.67 -19.39 5.92
N MET A 101 6.85 -19.06 6.45
CA MET A 101 7.93 -18.48 5.66
C MET A 101 8.39 -19.42 4.54
N GLU A 102 8.54 -20.71 4.81
CA GLU A 102 8.93 -21.70 3.79
C GLU A 102 7.82 -21.96 2.77
N GLU A 103 6.56 -22.06 3.22
CA GLU A 103 5.40 -22.13 2.33
C GLU A 103 5.34 -20.92 1.40
N ALA A 104 5.62 -19.72 1.93
CA ALA A 104 5.63 -18.50 1.15
C ALA A 104 6.68 -18.56 0.04
N TYR A 105 7.89 -19.04 0.35
CA TYR A 105 8.94 -19.23 -0.64
C TYR A 105 8.52 -20.18 -1.77
N GLU A 106 7.95 -21.34 -1.43
CA GLU A 106 7.56 -22.35 -2.42
C GLU A 106 6.39 -21.86 -3.28
N ARG A 107 5.41 -21.18 -2.66
CA ARG A 107 4.29 -20.57 -3.39
C ARG A 107 4.75 -19.53 -4.39
N SER A 108 5.69 -18.66 -4.01
CA SER A 108 6.21 -17.65 -4.93
C SER A 108 7.09 -18.24 -6.03
N CYS A 109 7.87 -19.29 -5.74
CA CYS A 109 8.53 -20.08 -6.77
C CYS A 109 7.53 -20.60 -7.81
N ALA A 110 6.42 -21.21 -7.36
CA ALA A 110 5.37 -21.70 -8.24
C ALA A 110 4.68 -20.57 -9.02
N ALA A 111 4.31 -19.47 -8.36
CA ALA A 111 3.60 -18.35 -8.98
C ALA A 111 4.41 -17.68 -10.12
N TYR A 112 5.73 -17.58 -9.94
CA TYR A 112 6.62 -16.98 -10.93
C TYR A 112 7.31 -18.00 -11.85
N GLY A 113 7.03 -19.30 -11.68
CA GLY A 113 7.64 -20.37 -12.48
C GLY A 113 9.15 -20.46 -12.30
N LYS A 114 9.66 -20.17 -11.10
CA LYS A 114 11.09 -20.18 -10.76
C LYS A 114 11.42 -21.34 -9.82
N ARG A 115 12.65 -21.86 -9.90
CA ARG A 115 13.18 -22.85 -8.94
C ARG A 115 13.96 -22.22 -7.78
N ARG A 116 14.34 -20.95 -7.95
CA ARG A 116 15.08 -20.12 -7.00
C ARG A 116 14.62 -18.68 -7.15
N LEU A 117 14.69 -17.89 -6.09
CA LEU A 117 14.32 -16.48 -6.11
C LEU A 117 15.57 -15.61 -6.02
N GLU A 118 15.68 -14.57 -6.83
CA GLU A 118 16.82 -13.66 -6.76
C GLU A 118 16.85 -12.91 -5.41
N VAL A 119 15.68 -12.56 -4.88
CA VAL A 119 15.56 -11.82 -3.62
C VAL A 119 14.41 -12.40 -2.79
N PHE A 120 14.72 -12.89 -1.58
CA PHE A 120 13.74 -13.39 -0.62
C PHE A 120 14.12 -12.99 0.81
N GLY A 121 13.12 -12.70 1.64
CA GLY A 121 13.35 -12.09 2.94
C GLY A 121 12.22 -12.25 3.94
N LEU A 122 12.27 -11.45 5.01
CA LEU A 122 11.24 -11.42 6.06
C LEU A 122 10.47 -10.10 6.01
N SER A 123 9.15 -10.15 6.15
CA SER A 123 8.32 -8.94 6.26
C SER A 123 8.12 -8.55 7.71
N CYS A 124 8.17 -7.24 8.00
CA CYS A 124 7.88 -6.67 9.31
C CYS A 124 8.52 -7.47 10.45
N VAL A 125 9.85 -7.69 10.36
CA VAL A 125 10.56 -8.62 11.25
C VAL A 125 10.43 -8.24 12.73
N ASP A 126 10.19 -6.96 13.01
CA ASP A 126 9.85 -6.46 14.35
C ASP A 126 8.50 -6.94 14.87
N ASP A 127 7.49 -7.18 14.03
CA ASP A 127 6.22 -7.82 14.44
C ASP A 127 6.47 -9.26 14.89
N ASP A 128 7.17 -10.05 14.07
CA ASP A 128 7.45 -11.45 14.37
C ASP A 128 8.30 -11.60 15.65
N ASP A 129 9.30 -10.73 15.82
CA ASP A 129 10.21 -10.71 16.98
C ASP A 129 9.54 -10.16 18.26
N LEU A 130 8.94 -8.97 18.17
CA LEU A 130 8.52 -8.21 19.34
C LEU A 130 7.06 -8.45 19.74
N ILE A 131 6.16 -8.75 18.80
CA ILE A 131 4.72 -8.91 19.06
C ILE A 131 4.34 -10.38 19.06
N LEU A 132 4.61 -11.09 17.97
CA LEU A 132 4.16 -12.48 17.78
C LEU A 132 5.06 -13.50 18.48
N LYS A 133 6.27 -13.10 18.88
CA LYS A 133 7.25 -13.92 19.58
C LYS A 133 7.61 -15.20 18.82
N HIS A 134 7.67 -15.11 17.49
CA HIS A 134 8.19 -16.18 16.65
C HIS A 134 9.71 -16.31 16.82
N ASP A 135 10.24 -17.50 16.53
CA ASP A 135 11.69 -17.74 16.57
C ASP A 135 12.38 -17.14 15.34
N VAL A 136 12.65 -15.83 15.40
CA VAL A 136 13.37 -15.10 14.33
C VAL A 136 14.87 -15.40 14.39
N TRP A 137 15.44 -15.40 15.60
CA TRP A 137 16.90 -15.31 15.83
C TRP A 137 17.57 -16.61 16.29
N GLY A 138 16.79 -17.61 16.73
CA GLY A 138 17.31 -18.86 17.26
C GLY A 138 18.13 -19.65 16.24
N PRO A 139 18.88 -20.68 16.71
CA PRO A 139 19.74 -21.49 15.84
C PRO A 139 18.98 -22.24 14.73
N ASN A 140 17.68 -22.48 14.94
CA ASN A 140 16.76 -23.06 13.95
C ASN A 140 15.68 -22.06 13.52
N GLY A 141 15.86 -20.77 13.82
CA GLY A 141 14.91 -19.72 13.53
C GLY A 141 14.95 -19.25 12.08
N MET A 142 14.11 -18.27 11.78
CA MET A 142 13.90 -17.73 10.42
C MET A 142 15.19 -17.20 9.78
N VAL A 143 16.02 -16.47 10.55
CA VAL A 143 17.29 -15.94 10.05
C VAL A 143 18.31 -17.04 9.75
N ALA A 144 18.35 -18.09 10.59
CA ALA A 144 19.19 -19.25 10.34
C ALA A 144 18.77 -19.97 9.05
N ARG A 145 17.46 -20.10 8.82
CA ARG A 145 16.92 -20.70 7.59
C ARG A 145 17.23 -19.87 6.35
N LEU A 146 17.03 -18.56 6.37
CA LEU A 146 17.41 -17.67 5.26
C LEU A 146 18.88 -17.83 4.86
N ARG A 147 19.78 -17.87 5.85
CA ARG A 147 21.21 -18.11 5.61
C ARG A 147 21.47 -19.47 4.97
N SER A 148 20.76 -20.52 5.40
CA SER A 148 20.86 -21.84 4.78
C SER A 148 20.40 -21.83 3.33
N MET A 149 19.24 -21.24 3.04
CA MET A 149 18.70 -21.11 1.69
C MET A 149 19.67 -20.38 0.75
N LYS A 150 20.34 -19.33 1.23
CA LYS A 150 21.37 -18.62 0.46
C LYS A 150 22.58 -19.51 0.15
N ARG A 151 23.07 -20.27 1.13
CA ARG A 151 24.17 -21.25 0.92
C ARG A 151 23.78 -22.39 -0.02
N GLU A 152 22.52 -22.81 0.03
CA GLU A 152 21.94 -23.84 -0.85
C GLU A 152 21.71 -23.33 -2.29
N GLY A 153 21.92 -22.02 -2.57
CA GLY A 153 21.69 -21.42 -3.88
C GLY A 153 20.21 -21.28 -4.25
N ARG A 154 19.31 -21.37 -3.25
CA ARG A 154 17.86 -21.15 -3.41
C ARG A 154 17.52 -19.66 -3.49
N ILE A 155 18.36 -18.81 -2.92
CA ILE A 155 18.21 -17.35 -2.95
C ILE A 155 19.55 -16.66 -3.21
N ASP A 156 19.55 -15.57 -4.01
CA ASP A 156 20.79 -14.83 -4.30
C ASP A 156 21.04 -13.70 -3.27
N ALA A 157 19.98 -13.00 -2.86
CA ALA A 157 20.03 -11.93 -1.86
C ALA A 157 18.99 -12.14 -0.75
N THR A 158 19.40 -11.87 0.49
CA THR A 158 18.53 -11.83 1.67
C THR A 158 18.15 -10.39 2.00
N TRP A 159 16.91 -10.20 2.44
CA TRP A 159 16.45 -8.89 2.91
C TRP A 159 15.45 -9.01 4.06
N CYS A 160 15.10 -7.90 4.68
CA CYS A 160 13.94 -7.80 5.56
C CYS A 160 13.27 -6.43 5.47
N SER A 161 11.99 -6.32 5.80
CA SER A 161 11.33 -5.04 6.12
C SER A 161 11.13 -4.87 7.62
N THR A 162 11.04 -3.61 8.05
CA THR A 162 10.71 -3.27 9.44
C THR A 162 10.05 -1.90 9.55
N HIS A 163 9.15 -1.77 10.53
CA HIS A 163 8.65 -0.49 11.05
C HIS A 163 9.25 -0.16 12.44
N GLY A 164 10.37 -0.79 12.78
CA GLY A 164 11.05 -0.63 14.06
C GLY A 164 11.74 0.73 14.22
N ASN A 165 12.02 1.08 15.46
CA ASN A 165 12.81 2.27 15.78
C ASN A 165 14.27 2.16 15.26
N PRO A 166 15.03 3.26 15.20
CA PRO A 166 16.41 3.22 14.71
C PRO A 166 17.32 2.22 15.45
N ASP A 167 17.09 1.96 16.74
CA ASP A 167 17.90 0.99 17.50
C ASP A 167 17.65 -0.44 16.99
N TYR A 168 16.40 -0.81 16.73
CA TYR A 168 16.04 -2.08 16.13
C TYR A 168 16.65 -2.22 14.72
N VAL A 169 16.52 -1.19 13.89
CA VAL A 169 17.10 -1.17 12.54
C VAL A 169 18.62 -1.32 12.56
N ALA A 170 19.31 -0.68 13.52
CA ALA A 170 20.75 -0.83 13.68
C ALA A 170 21.14 -2.29 13.96
N ARG A 171 20.39 -3.00 14.83
CA ARG A 171 20.62 -4.44 15.07
C ARG A 171 20.44 -5.28 13.82
N LEU A 172 19.44 -4.97 12.98
CA LEU A 172 19.24 -5.67 11.71
C LEU A 172 20.44 -5.49 10.78
N ILE A 173 21.03 -4.29 10.71
CA ILE A 173 22.25 -4.03 9.93
C ILE A 173 23.45 -4.79 10.50
N GLU A 174 23.66 -4.69 11.81
CA GLU A 174 24.86 -5.19 12.48
C GLU A 174 24.89 -6.73 12.59
N CYS A 175 23.74 -7.40 12.55
CA CYS A 175 23.67 -8.85 12.67
C CYS A 175 24.27 -9.61 11.46
N GLY A 176 24.51 -8.93 10.33
CA GLY A 176 25.12 -9.51 9.13
C GLY A 176 24.27 -10.59 8.47
N ALA A 177 22.94 -10.56 8.64
CA ALA A 177 22.02 -11.54 8.03
C ALA A 177 21.46 -11.10 6.67
N PHE A 178 21.42 -9.80 6.41
CA PHE A 178 20.67 -9.20 5.31
C PHE A 178 21.59 -8.42 4.36
N ASP A 179 21.39 -8.59 3.05
CA ASP A 179 22.04 -7.77 2.02
C ASP A 179 21.31 -6.44 1.81
N ALA A 180 20.00 -6.41 2.10
CA ALA A 180 19.16 -5.22 2.04
C ALA A 180 18.19 -5.12 3.22
N ILE A 181 17.87 -3.89 3.62
CA ILE A 181 16.82 -3.61 4.61
C ILE A 181 15.83 -2.63 3.99
N MET A 182 14.55 -2.97 4.06
CA MET A 182 13.46 -2.10 3.68
C MET A 182 12.90 -1.40 4.91
N LEU A 183 12.94 -0.07 4.92
CA LEU A 183 12.48 0.74 6.05
C LEU A 183 11.75 1.98 5.58
N ALA A 184 10.88 2.54 6.41
CA ALA A 184 10.15 3.75 6.06
C ALA A 184 11.07 4.99 6.13
N TYR A 185 11.10 5.77 5.05
CA TYR A 185 11.68 7.09 5.08
C TYR A 185 11.02 8.02 4.07
N ASN A 186 10.74 9.25 4.51
CA ASN A 186 10.27 10.33 3.66
C ASN A 186 10.53 11.69 4.35
N PRO A 187 10.54 12.82 3.60
CA PRO A 187 10.75 14.14 4.18
C PRO A 187 9.72 14.60 5.22
N LEU A 188 8.49 14.04 5.21
CA LEU A 188 7.45 14.33 6.22
C LEU A 188 7.79 13.73 7.58
N GLY A 189 8.62 12.67 7.64
CA GLY A 189 8.99 12.03 8.90
C GLY A 189 7.88 11.20 9.56
N SER A 190 6.79 10.94 8.85
CA SER A 190 5.71 10.02 9.23
C SER A 190 4.96 9.56 7.98
N HIS A 191 4.09 8.56 8.09
CA HIS A 191 3.19 8.13 7.02
C HIS A 191 1.79 7.78 7.57
N ALA A 192 0.82 7.60 6.68
CA ALA A 192 -0.59 7.35 7.05
C ALA A 192 -0.76 6.20 8.06
N LEU A 193 0.07 5.17 7.98
CA LEU A 193 0.05 4.04 8.91
C LEU A 193 0.83 4.23 10.23
N THR A 194 1.66 5.27 10.39
CA THR A 194 2.47 5.48 11.61
C THR A 194 1.54 5.61 12.82
N PHE A 195 1.86 4.95 13.93
CA PHE A 195 1.05 4.97 15.16
C PHE A 195 1.90 4.74 16.40
N ASP A 196 1.32 5.00 17.58
CA ASP A 196 1.94 4.68 18.87
C ASP A 196 1.78 3.18 19.16
N ALA A 197 2.84 2.43 18.90
CA ALA A 197 2.90 0.97 19.06
C ALA A 197 3.39 0.52 20.45
N ARG A 198 3.59 1.45 21.41
CA ARG A 198 4.12 1.09 22.75
C ARG A 198 3.25 0.09 23.49
N GLN A 199 1.93 0.19 23.33
CA GLN A 199 0.98 -0.76 23.92
C GLN A 199 1.09 -2.17 23.30
N GLU A 200 1.68 -2.29 22.10
CA GLU A 200 1.93 -3.55 21.41
C GLU A 200 3.33 -4.11 21.73
N GLY A 201 4.14 -3.40 22.54
CA GLY A 201 5.49 -3.82 22.90
C GLY A 201 6.59 -3.33 21.95
N LYS A 202 6.31 -2.29 21.17
CA LYS A 202 7.26 -1.68 20.22
C LYS A 202 7.54 -0.23 20.53
N ASP A 203 8.76 0.19 20.28
CA ASP A 203 9.12 1.61 20.30
C ASP A 203 8.60 2.32 19.04
N PHE A 204 8.38 3.63 19.16
CA PHE A 204 7.89 4.46 18.06
C PHE A 204 8.86 4.48 16.87
N GLU A 205 8.31 4.34 15.66
CA GLU A 205 9.03 4.43 14.39
C GLU A 205 9.51 5.87 14.14
N ASN A 206 10.63 6.24 14.75
CA ASN A 206 11.23 7.56 14.60
C ASN A 206 11.93 7.69 13.24
N ILE A 207 11.13 7.86 12.18
CA ILE A 207 11.58 7.96 10.78
C ILE A 207 12.66 9.04 10.57
N PRO A 208 12.56 10.26 11.12
CA PRO A 208 13.59 11.29 10.93
C PRO A 208 15.00 10.86 11.34
N GLU A 209 15.13 10.06 12.41
CA GLU A 209 16.44 9.61 12.90
C GLU A 209 17.12 8.61 11.97
N ASN A 210 16.40 7.98 11.04
CA ASN A 210 16.97 7.04 10.08
C ASN A 210 18.04 7.70 9.21
N ALA A 211 17.78 8.92 8.71
CA ALA A 211 18.75 9.66 7.89
C ALA A 211 20.04 9.97 8.65
N ARG A 212 19.95 10.27 9.95
CA ARG A 212 21.09 10.67 10.78
C ARG A 212 21.93 9.48 11.22
N ARG A 213 21.28 8.38 11.59
CA ARG A 213 21.92 7.23 12.25
C ARG A 213 22.06 6.01 11.36
N ILE A 214 20.99 5.66 10.64
CA ILE A 214 20.87 4.38 9.94
C ILE A 214 21.54 4.43 8.57
N PHE A 215 21.39 5.53 7.85
CA PHE A 215 21.91 5.64 6.49
C PHE A 215 23.46 5.55 6.46
N PRO A 216 24.19 6.28 7.32
CA PRO A 216 25.64 6.09 7.45
C PRO A 216 26.03 4.68 7.92
N LEU A 217 25.24 4.08 8.82
CA LEU A 217 25.51 2.72 9.33
C LEU A 217 25.36 1.67 8.23
N ALA A 218 24.33 1.78 7.41
CA ALA A 218 24.09 0.90 6.26
C ALA A 218 25.25 0.94 5.27
N VAL A 219 25.78 2.15 4.98
CA VAL A 219 26.99 2.32 4.16
C VAL A 219 28.20 1.63 4.80
N LYS A 220 28.43 1.84 6.09
CA LYS A 220 29.56 1.23 6.83
C LYS A 220 29.54 -0.30 6.78
N HIS A 221 28.36 -0.91 6.82
CA HIS A 221 28.19 -2.36 6.81
C HIS A 221 27.91 -2.95 5.42
N ASN A 222 27.89 -2.11 4.37
CA ASN A 222 27.55 -2.49 3.01
C ASN A 222 26.20 -3.24 2.92
N VAL A 223 25.19 -2.69 3.59
CA VAL A 223 23.79 -3.12 3.51
C VAL A 223 23.02 -2.09 2.69
N SER A 224 22.30 -2.54 1.67
CA SER A 224 21.50 -1.66 0.82
C SER A 224 20.20 -1.26 1.50
N LEU A 225 19.81 0.02 1.41
CA LEU A 225 18.52 0.48 1.89
C LEU A 225 17.49 0.53 0.76
N LEU A 226 16.34 -0.10 0.99
CA LEU A 226 15.15 -0.02 0.13
C LEU A 226 14.12 0.86 0.85
N ILE A 227 13.77 2.02 0.29
CA ILE A 227 12.95 2.99 1.02
C ILE A 227 11.46 2.79 0.70
N MET A 228 10.71 2.28 1.68
CA MET A 228 9.26 2.20 1.61
C MET A 228 8.58 3.46 2.17
N LYS A 229 7.29 3.60 1.88
CA LYS A 229 6.48 4.78 2.20
C LYS A 229 7.14 6.12 1.82
N PRO A 230 7.84 6.24 0.66
CA PRO A 230 8.56 7.46 0.31
C PRO A 230 7.65 8.67 0.06
N LEU A 231 6.37 8.41 -0.26
CA LEU A 231 5.34 9.44 -0.48
C LEU A 231 4.35 9.54 0.70
N ALA A 232 4.71 8.99 1.86
CA ALA A 232 3.95 9.07 3.11
C ALA A 232 2.49 8.56 3.04
N GLY A 233 2.19 7.55 2.22
CA GLY A 233 0.83 7.02 2.08
C GLY A 233 -0.13 7.98 1.35
N GLY A 234 0.39 8.78 0.42
CA GLY A 234 -0.38 9.79 -0.31
C GLY A 234 -0.44 11.15 0.38
N MET A 235 0.13 11.27 1.58
CA MET A 235 0.13 12.53 2.34
C MET A 235 1.01 13.59 1.68
N LEU A 236 2.24 13.24 1.27
CA LEU A 236 3.19 14.16 0.63
C LEU A 236 2.80 14.49 -0.82
N VAL A 237 2.34 13.47 -1.54
CA VAL A 237 1.97 13.56 -2.95
C VAL A 237 0.62 12.87 -3.14
N PRO A 238 -0.43 13.58 -3.56
CA PRO A 238 -1.73 12.98 -3.78
C PRO A 238 -1.64 11.87 -4.84
N GLY A 239 -2.24 10.72 -4.54
CA GLY A 239 -2.37 9.64 -5.52
C GLY A 239 -3.32 10.02 -6.66
N LYS A 240 -3.04 9.49 -7.85
CA LYS A 240 -3.83 9.66 -9.08
C LYS A 240 -4.81 8.51 -9.30
N ALA A 241 -4.55 7.35 -8.71
CA ALA A 241 -5.40 6.17 -8.88
C ALA A 241 -6.69 6.19 -8.04
N PHE A 242 -6.70 6.98 -6.95
CA PHE A 242 -7.80 7.02 -5.99
C PHE A 242 -8.35 8.42 -5.85
N ARG A 243 -9.66 8.50 -5.56
CA ARG A 243 -10.32 9.78 -5.31
C ARG A 243 -9.82 10.37 -3.98
N GLN A 244 -9.08 11.47 -4.08
CA GLN A 244 -8.64 12.25 -2.93
C GLN A 244 -9.84 12.94 -2.28
N ARG A 245 -9.84 13.01 -0.93
CA ARG A 245 -10.94 13.61 -0.18
C ARG A 245 -10.53 14.93 0.44
N LYS A 246 -9.76 14.89 1.52
CA LYS A 246 -9.36 16.08 2.27
C LYS A 246 -7.86 16.08 2.50
N ARG A 247 -7.22 17.21 2.20
CA ARG A 247 -5.88 17.53 2.68
C ARG A 247 -6.01 18.31 3.98
N PHE A 248 -5.26 17.89 4.99
CA PHE A 248 -5.26 18.55 6.31
C PHE A 248 -4.16 19.61 6.43
N SER A 249 -3.14 19.54 5.59
CA SER A 249 -2.03 20.47 5.57
C SER A 249 -2.27 21.66 4.62
N ARG A 250 -1.63 22.79 4.93
CA ARG A 250 -1.87 24.11 4.30
C ARG A 250 -0.80 24.52 3.28
N GLU A 251 -0.01 23.58 2.81
CA GLU A 251 0.96 23.81 1.75
C GLU A 251 0.30 24.39 0.49
N ALA A 252 0.97 25.34 -0.14
CA ALA A 252 0.42 26.07 -1.27
C ALA A 252 0.16 25.18 -2.49
N GLN A 253 1.04 24.20 -2.75
CA GLN A 253 0.93 23.27 -3.87
C GLN A 253 1.40 21.87 -3.45
N PRO A 254 0.80 20.80 -4.00
CA PRO A 254 1.36 19.45 -3.86
C PRO A 254 2.76 19.35 -4.46
N LEU A 255 3.59 18.48 -3.87
CA LEU A 255 4.87 18.11 -4.44
C LEU A 255 4.69 17.15 -5.63
N ARG A 256 5.68 17.10 -6.52
CA ARG A 256 5.79 16.06 -7.54
C ARG A 256 6.41 14.81 -6.91
N ALA A 257 5.89 13.63 -7.23
CA ALA A 257 6.48 12.37 -6.77
C ALA A 257 7.93 12.26 -7.22
N GLN A 258 8.22 12.65 -8.46
CA GLN A 258 9.56 12.61 -9.02
C GLN A 258 10.59 13.36 -8.16
N ASP A 259 10.25 14.55 -7.66
CA ASP A 259 11.17 15.36 -6.84
C ASP A 259 11.39 14.74 -5.46
N VAL A 260 10.32 14.27 -4.82
CA VAL A 260 10.41 13.60 -3.50
C VAL A 260 11.28 12.34 -3.62
N LEU A 261 11.02 11.50 -4.61
CA LEU A 261 11.78 10.27 -4.84
C LEU A 261 13.26 10.56 -5.13
N ARG A 262 13.58 11.56 -5.97
CA ARG A 262 14.97 11.96 -6.23
C ARG A 262 15.66 12.52 -5.00
N SER A 263 14.95 13.27 -4.15
CA SER A 263 15.52 13.77 -2.88
C SER A 263 15.98 12.63 -1.97
N ILE A 264 15.28 11.49 -2.00
CA ILE A 264 15.60 10.29 -1.22
C ILE A 264 16.71 9.47 -1.90
N LEU A 265 16.67 9.32 -3.23
CA LEU A 265 17.65 8.52 -4.00
C LEU A 265 19.08 9.07 -3.97
N GLN A 266 19.24 10.34 -3.60
CA GLN A 266 20.56 10.95 -3.42
C GLN A 266 21.16 10.69 -2.03
N MET A 267 20.41 10.09 -1.10
CA MET A 267 20.87 9.87 0.26
C MET A 267 21.81 8.65 0.37
N PRO A 268 22.78 8.68 1.32
CA PRO A 268 23.73 7.58 1.49
C PRO A 268 23.06 6.25 1.80
N GLY A 269 23.55 5.15 1.19
CA GLY A 269 23.05 3.80 1.44
C GLY A 269 21.73 3.46 0.75
N VAL A 270 20.99 4.46 0.23
CA VAL A 270 19.75 4.23 -0.53
C VAL A 270 20.07 3.59 -1.88
N ALA A 271 19.66 2.33 -2.03
CA ALA A 271 19.80 1.60 -3.29
C ALA A 271 18.56 1.77 -4.17
N ALA A 272 17.37 1.81 -3.57
CA ALA A 272 16.14 2.04 -4.31
C ALA A 272 15.03 2.62 -3.43
N VAL A 273 14.02 3.23 -4.07
CA VAL A 273 12.74 3.63 -3.48
C VAL A 273 11.62 2.75 -4.01
N VAL A 274 10.63 2.46 -3.18
CA VAL A 274 9.47 1.60 -3.53
C VAL A 274 8.14 2.32 -3.24
N PRO A 275 7.76 3.30 -4.09
CA PRO A 275 6.45 3.95 -3.97
C PRO A 275 5.30 3.00 -4.29
N GLY A 276 4.23 3.08 -3.50
CA GLY A 276 2.94 2.49 -3.87
C GLY A 276 2.46 3.10 -5.19
N THR A 277 2.21 2.27 -6.19
CA THR A 277 1.93 2.74 -7.57
C THR A 277 0.78 1.93 -8.15
N CYS A 278 -0.28 2.62 -8.58
CA CYS A 278 -1.56 2.01 -8.97
C CYS A 278 -2.22 2.66 -10.19
N SER A 279 -1.58 3.62 -10.86
CA SER A 279 -1.96 4.07 -12.20
C SER A 279 -0.76 4.16 -13.15
N PRO A 280 -0.96 4.07 -14.48
CA PRO A 280 0.09 4.31 -15.46
C PRO A 280 0.77 5.67 -15.31
N GLU A 281 0.04 6.73 -14.95
CA GLU A 281 0.58 8.07 -14.75
C GLU A 281 1.44 8.18 -13.49
N GLU A 282 1.14 7.41 -12.44
CA GLU A 282 2.02 7.27 -11.28
C GLU A 282 3.27 6.46 -11.65
N ALA A 283 3.11 5.36 -12.39
CA ALA A 283 4.22 4.53 -12.83
C ALA A 283 5.22 5.30 -13.68
N GLU A 284 4.73 6.12 -14.61
CA GLU A 284 5.57 6.97 -15.44
C GLU A 284 6.34 8.01 -14.61
N GLU A 285 5.65 8.75 -13.75
CA GLU A 285 6.27 9.79 -12.91
C GLU A 285 7.31 9.18 -11.96
N ASN A 286 6.97 8.05 -11.32
CA ASN A 286 7.85 7.35 -10.41
C ASN A 286 9.08 6.81 -11.16
N ALA A 287 8.91 6.14 -12.29
CA ALA A 287 10.03 5.57 -13.05
C ALA A 287 11.03 6.65 -13.51
N ARG A 288 10.54 7.81 -13.96
CA ARG A 288 11.39 8.95 -14.37
C ARG A 288 12.24 9.51 -13.22
N ALA A 289 11.87 9.27 -11.96
CA ALA A 289 12.70 9.64 -10.81
C ALA A 289 14.03 8.89 -10.78
N GLY A 290 14.04 7.63 -11.24
CA GLY A 290 15.23 6.76 -11.26
C GLY A 290 16.09 6.88 -12.52
N HIS A 291 15.66 7.68 -13.51
CA HIS A 291 16.46 7.92 -14.72
C HIS A 291 17.61 8.88 -14.46
N GLU A 292 18.79 8.56 -14.98
CA GLU A 292 19.96 9.41 -14.87
C GLU A 292 19.85 10.66 -15.76
N PRO A 293 20.39 11.81 -15.29
CA PRO A 293 20.97 12.04 -13.97
C PRO A 293 19.90 12.13 -12.86
N ILE A 294 20.16 11.48 -11.71
CA ILE A 294 19.25 11.48 -10.55
C ILE A 294 19.29 12.81 -9.77
N ALA A 295 20.37 13.58 -9.92
CA ALA A 295 20.57 14.82 -9.17
C ALA A 295 19.31 15.71 -9.24
N LEU A 296 18.87 16.18 -8.07
CA LEU A 296 17.76 17.12 -7.95
C LEU A 296 18.32 18.54 -7.93
N ALA A 297 17.70 19.45 -8.68
CA ALA A 297 18.04 20.87 -8.62
C ALA A 297 17.89 21.40 -7.18
N GLU A 298 18.77 22.30 -6.76
CA GLU A 298 18.78 22.82 -5.38
C GLU A 298 17.45 23.49 -5.02
N GLU A 299 16.85 24.23 -5.95
CA GLU A 299 15.55 24.87 -5.75
C GLU A 299 14.43 23.85 -5.52
N ALA A 300 14.47 22.72 -6.23
CA ALA A 300 13.51 21.64 -6.06
C ALA A 300 13.73 20.91 -4.73
N GLN A 301 14.98 20.70 -4.31
CA GLN A 301 15.33 20.13 -3.00
C GLN A 301 14.82 21.04 -1.85
N VAL A 302 15.07 22.35 -1.94
CA VAL A 302 14.56 23.34 -0.98
C VAL A 302 13.03 23.34 -0.95
N THR A 303 12.37 23.24 -2.11
CA THR A 303 10.92 23.16 -2.20
C THR A 303 10.37 21.92 -1.49
N VAL A 304 10.96 20.74 -1.71
CA VAL A 304 10.57 19.49 -1.02
C VAL A 304 10.68 19.65 0.50
N LEU A 305 11.83 20.13 0.98
CA LEU A 305 12.08 20.26 2.43
C LEU A 305 11.18 21.32 3.07
N ARG A 306 10.98 22.47 2.42
CA ARG A 306 10.11 23.55 2.91
C ARG A 306 8.66 23.10 2.97
N THR A 307 8.15 22.46 1.92
CA THR A 307 6.77 21.96 1.89
C THR A 307 6.57 20.88 2.95
N ALA A 308 7.48 19.93 3.08
CA ALA A 308 7.41 18.91 4.13
C ALA A 308 7.44 19.53 5.54
N ALA A 309 8.21 20.61 5.76
CA ALA A 309 8.23 21.32 7.04
C ALA A 309 6.88 21.99 7.37
N VAL A 310 6.23 22.62 6.39
CA VAL A 310 4.86 23.17 6.57
C VAL A 310 3.90 22.04 6.94
N MET A 311 3.93 20.93 6.20
CA MET A 311 3.07 19.79 6.47
C MET A 311 3.31 19.17 7.85
N ARG A 312 4.57 19.08 8.32
CA ARG A 312 4.89 18.59 9.67
C ARG A 312 4.33 19.48 10.78
N ALA A 313 4.17 20.77 10.54
CA ALA A 313 3.57 21.69 11.51
C ALA A 313 2.04 21.53 11.59
N ASP A 314 1.40 21.11 10.49
CA ASP A 314 -0.06 20.96 10.39
C ASP A 314 -0.55 19.52 10.72
N LEU A 315 0.32 18.51 10.60
CA LEU A 315 -0.06 17.10 10.70
C LEU A 315 0.46 16.44 11.97
N CYS A 316 -0.42 15.73 12.66
CA CYS A 316 -0.02 14.85 13.76
C CYS A 316 0.92 13.75 13.23
N SER A 317 2.02 13.46 13.92
CA SER A 317 2.89 12.31 13.60
C SER A 317 2.38 10.98 14.18
N ARG A 318 1.36 11.05 15.05
CA ARG A 318 0.74 9.91 15.75
C ARG A 318 1.69 9.21 16.74
N CYS A 319 2.59 9.97 17.39
CA CYS A 319 3.52 9.44 18.40
C CYS A 319 2.88 9.13 19.76
N GLY A 320 1.67 9.61 20.04
CA GLY A 320 0.97 9.33 21.29
C GLY A 320 1.49 10.09 22.52
N GLU A 321 2.57 10.86 22.44
CA GLU A 321 3.16 11.60 23.58
C GLU A 321 2.18 12.53 24.32
N CYS A 322 1.18 13.06 23.61
CA CYS A 322 0.15 13.92 24.20
C CYS A 322 -0.95 13.17 24.95
N GLU A 323 -1.14 11.87 24.70
CA GLU A 323 -2.27 11.10 25.22
C GLU A 323 -2.24 10.93 26.75
N PRO A 324 -1.10 10.58 27.40
CA PRO A 324 -1.05 10.47 28.87
C PRO A 324 -1.39 11.77 29.60
N THR A 325 -1.22 12.92 28.92
CA THR A 325 -1.47 14.24 29.49
C THR A 325 -2.86 14.78 29.17
N CYS A 326 -3.66 14.12 28.31
CA CYS A 326 -4.97 14.61 27.93
C CYS A 326 -5.97 14.53 29.10
N SER A 327 -6.50 15.66 29.58
CA SER A 327 -7.48 15.70 30.69
C SER A 327 -8.80 14.99 30.37
N LYS A 328 -9.05 14.69 29.09
CA LYS A 328 -10.23 13.96 28.61
C LYS A 328 -9.91 12.52 28.18
N SER A 329 -8.66 12.07 28.36
CA SER A 329 -8.20 10.72 28.02
C SER A 329 -8.56 10.28 26.58
N LEU A 330 -8.46 11.20 25.62
CA LEU A 330 -8.77 10.91 24.23
C LEU A 330 -7.64 10.10 23.57
N PRO A 331 -7.96 9.11 22.72
CA PRO A 331 -6.97 8.37 21.92
C PRO A 331 -6.55 9.21 20.69
N ILE A 332 -5.90 10.35 20.95
CA ILE A 332 -5.62 11.40 19.96
C ILE A 332 -4.88 10.87 18.73
N SER A 333 -3.83 10.06 18.94
CA SER A 333 -3.01 9.52 17.85
C SER A 333 -3.84 8.60 16.93
N TRP A 334 -4.66 7.73 17.50
CA TRP A 334 -5.55 6.83 16.76
C TRP A 334 -6.66 7.58 16.02
N MET A 335 -7.23 8.63 16.63
CA MET A 335 -8.22 9.48 15.95
C MET A 335 -7.62 10.16 14.71
N PHE A 336 -6.40 10.71 14.81
CA PHE A 336 -5.72 11.28 13.64
C PHE A 336 -5.35 10.22 12.60
N ARG A 337 -4.87 9.05 13.02
CA ARG A 337 -4.54 7.93 12.12
C ARG A 337 -5.73 7.57 11.24
N GLU A 338 -6.88 7.31 11.85
CA GLU A 338 -8.10 6.96 11.12
C GLU A 338 -8.56 8.11 10.21
N ALA A 339 -8.59 9.35 10.72
CA ALA A 339 -8.99 10.50 9.91
C ALA A 339 -8.11 10.66 8.64
N TYR A 340 -6.80 10.44 8.78
CA TYR A 340 -5.85 10.56 7.67
C TYR A 340 -5.96 9.38 6.72
N MET A 341 -6.03 8.13 7.20
CA MET A 341 -6.21 6.95 6.36
C MET A 341 -7.44 7.08 5.44
N TRP A 342 -8.57 7.52 6.01
CA TRP A 342 -9.81 7.70 5.23
C TRP A 342 -9.78 8.91 4.30
N SER A 343 -8.85 9.85 4.47
CA SER A 343 -8.76 11.07 3.65
C SER A 343 -7.74 10.96 2.52
N TYR A 344 -6.60 10.30 2.75
CA TYR A 344 -5.56 10.03 1.76
C TYR A 344 -5.73 8.68 1.04
N PHE A 345 -6.64 7.82 1.54
CA PHE A 345 -7.26 6.63 0.94
C PHE A 345 -6.34 5.48 0.48
N ALA A 346 -5.03 5.71 0.33
CA ALA A 346 -4.09 4.73 -0.21
C ALA A 346 -3.78 3.55 0.72
N ASP A 347 -4.16 3.61 2.00
CA ASP A 347 -3.82 2.61 3.01
C ASP A 347 -5.07 2.11 3.78
N ILE A 348 -6.30 2.28 3.25
CA ILE A 348 -7.54 1.92 3.97
C ILE A 348 -7.73 0.41 4.18
N PHE A 349 -7.05 -0.43 3.40
CA PHE A 349 -7.09 -1.88 3.56
C PHE A 349 -6.53 -2.32 4.93
N ASP A 350 -5.72 -1.47 5.57
CA ASP A 350 -5.10 -1.69 6.88
C ASP A 350 -5.92 -1.08 8.04
N ALA A 351 -7.22 -0.80 7.80
CA ALA A 351 -8.11 -0.32 8.84
C ALA A 351 -8.49 -1.46 9.79
N ILE A 352 -8.16 -1.28 11.08
CA ILE A 352 -8.30 -2.31 12.13
C ILE A 352 -9.61 -2.11 12.89
N ASP A 353 -10.41 -3.18 13.05
CA ASP A 353 -11.75 -3.09 13.63
C ASP A 353 -11.85 -2.49 15.02
N ARG A 354 -10.84 -2.72 15.86
CA ARG A 354 -10.80 -2.17 17.21
C ARG A 354 -10.45 -0.68 17.24
N HIS A 355 -9.84 -0.16 16.17
CA HIS A 355 -9.35 1.21 16.08
C HIS A 355 -10.20 2.12 15.19
N HIS A 356 -11.29 1.62 14.60
CA HIS A 356 -12.23 2.45 13.83
C HIS A 356 -12.62 3.72 14.57
N TYR A 357 -12.64 4.84 13.86
CA TYR A 357 -12.85 6.16 14.46
C TYR A 357 -14.07 6.24 15.40
N PHE A 358 -15.25 5.79 14.94
CA PHE A 358 -16.48 5.80 15.75
C PHE A 358 -16.61 4.65 16.76
N ARG A 359 -15.60 3.78 16.85
CA ARG A 359 -15.46 2.82 17.93
C ARG A 359 -14.63 3.41 19.07
N ILE A 360 -13.54 4.09 18.76
CA ILE A 360 -12.67 4.76 19.74
C ILE A 360 -13.24 6.10 20.21
N HIS A 361 -14.05 6.76 19.38
CA HIS A 361 -14.80 7.98 19.71
C HIS A 361 -16.23 7.91 19.16
N PRO A 362 -17.18 7.29 19.89
CA PRO A 362 -18.55 7.07 19.38
C PRO A 362 -19.39 8.33 19.13
N SER A 363 -19.05 9.44 19.80
CA SER A 363 -19.80 10.69 19.71
C SER A 363 -19.57 11.40 18.37
N THR A 364 -20.61 12.02 17.82
CA THR A 364 -20.51 12.96 16.67
C THR A 364 -20.16 14.39 17.08
N THR A 365 -20.02 14.63 18.39
CA THR A 365 -19.47 15.86 18.95
C THR A 365 -18.07 15.58 19.48
N LEU A 366 -17.11 16.42 19.13
CA LEU A 366 -15.75 16.29 19.62
C LEU A 366 -15.63 16.84 21.05
N THR A 367 -15.10 16.04 21.97
CA THR A 367 -14.92 16.43 23.37
C THR A 367 -13.98 17.64 23.56
N CYS A 368 -13.04 17.86 22.64
CA CYS A 368 -12.11 18.99 22.70
C CYS A 368 -12.80 20.36 22.67
N THR A 369 -14.00 20.47 22.07
CA THR A 369 -14.68 21.78 21.93
C THR A 369 -15.17 22.36 23.25
N THR A 370 -15.27 21.53 24.30
CA THR A 370 -15.70 21.91 25.65
C THR A 370 -14.64 21.61 26.70
N CYS A 371 -13.38 21.39 26.28
CA CYS A 371 -12.27 21.13 27.18
C CYS A 371 -11.56 22.43 27.55
N ASP A 372 -11.74 22.88 28.79
CA ASP A 372 -11.08 24.09 29.29
C ASP A 372 -9.62 23.86 29.71
N ASP A 373 -9.25 22.63 30.08
CA ASP A 373 -7.90 22.35 30.63
C ASP A 373 -6.81 22.23 29.55
N GLN A 374 -7.16 21.69 28.37
CA GLN A 374 -6.28 21.49 27.20
C GLN A 374 -4.86 21.01 27.51
N THR A 375 -4.72 20.09 28.46
CA THR A 375 -3.41 19.59 28.93
C THR A 375 -2.67 18.70 27.93
N CYS A 376 -3.26 18.40 26.78
CA CYS A 376 -2.64 17.62 25.71
C CYS A 376 -1.64 18.47 24.92
N LEU A 377 -0.37 18.45 25.33
CA LEU A 377 0.70 19.22 24.67
C LEU A 377 1.37 18.39 23.58
N CYS A 378 1.45 18.93 22.37
CA CYS A 378 2.17 18.29 21.27
C CYS A 378 3.67 18.62 21.35
N PRO A 379 4.57 17.62 21.36
CA PRO A 379 6.02 17.88 21.32
C PRO A 379 6.47 18.59 20.04
N SER A 380 5.70 18.49 18.95
CA SER A 380 5.96 19.16 17.67
C SER A 380 5.24 20.50 17.52
N GLY A 381 4.53 20.98 18.55
CA GLY A 381 3.85 22.28 18.53
C GLY A 381 2.50 22.32 17.80
N LEU A 382 1.92 21.16 17.45
CA LEU A 382 0.56 21.10 16.89
C LEU A 382 -0.47 21.58 17.93
N ASP A 383 -1.36 22.48 17.52
CA ASP A 383 -2.59 22.80 18.25
C ASP A 383 -3.57 21.63 18.13
N ILE A 384 -3.47 20.68 19.08
CA ILE A 384 -4.23 19.43 19.07
C ILE A 384 -5.75 19.69 19.08
N PRO A 385 -6.32 20.51 20.00
CA PRO A 385 -7.76 20.76 20.00
C PRO A 385 -8.29 21.27 18.66
N LYS A 386 -7.61 22.24 18.05
CA LYS A 386 -8.01 22.80 16.76
C LYS A 386 -7.87 21.79 15.62
N ALA A 387 -6.71 21.15 15.49
CA ALA A 387 -6.45 20.18 14.43
C ALA A 387 -7.38 18.96 14.52
N LEU A 388 -7.68 18.50 15.74
CA LEU A 388 -8.58 17.38 15.95
C LEU A 388 -10.05 17.78 15.68
N ALA A 389 -10.45 19.02 15.93
CA ALA A 389 -11.76 19.55 15.54
C ALA A 389 -11.95 19.54 14.02
N GLU A 390 -10.94 19.99 13.26
CA GLU A 390 -10.94 19.94 11.80
C GLU A 390 -11.02 18.48 11.28
N ALA A 391 -10.20 17.58 11.85
CA ALA A 391 -10.22 16.16 11.51
C ALA A 391 -11.57 15.49 11.83
N HIS A 392 -12.13 15.77 13.00
CA HIS A 392 -13.41 15.21 13.44
C HIS A 392 -14.56 15.66 12.55
N ALA A 393 -14.63 16.94 12.21
CA ALA A 393 -15.65 17.47 11.30
C ALA A 393 -15.59 16.77 9.93
N GLN A 394 -14.39 16.54 9.41
CA GLN A 394 -14.19 15.82 8.15
C GLN A 394 -14.67 14.37 8.23
N VAL A 395 -14.36 13.66 9.33
CA VAL A 395 -14.79 12.27 9.54
C VAL A 395 -16.31 12.16 9.67
N VAL A 396 -16.95 13.07 10.41
CA VAL A 396 -18.41 13.14 10.50
C VAL A 396 -19.06 13.34 9.13
N GLU A 397 -18.50 14.23 8.30
CA GLU A 397 -19.02 14.46 6.94
C GLU A 397 -18.81 13.24 6.03
N MET A 398 -17.67 12.56 6.12
CA MET A 398 -17.43 11.31 5.38
C MET A 398 -18.42 10.21 5.78
N ARG A 399 -18.72 10.06 7.08
CA ARG A 399 -19.76 9.14 7.56
C ARG A 399 -21.13 9.49 7.00
N ARG A 400 -21.52 10.77 7.03
CA ARG A 400 -22.82 11.24 6.49
C ARG A 400 -22.96 10.92 5.00
N ARG A 401 -21.86 10.93 4.25
CA ARG A 401 -21.81 10.60 2.81
C ARG A 401 -21.65 9.10 2.52
N GLY A 402 -21.52 8.25 3.54
CA GLY A 402 -21.26 6.81 3.36
C GLY A 402 -19.89 6.50 2.76
N GLN A 403 -18.92 7.41 2.95
CA GLN A 403 -17.58 7.32 2.37
C GLN A 403 -16.58 6.62 3.31
N MET A 404 -16.97 6.20 4.51
CA MET A 404 -16.09 5.49 5.42
C MET A 404 -16.77 4.26 5.98
N HIS A 405 -15.97 3.36 6.56
CA HIS A 405 -16.50 2.18 7.22
C HIS A 405 -17.57 2.56 8.27
N PRO A 406 -18.75 1.93 8.23
CA PRO A 406 -19.80 2.20 9.20
C PRO A 406 -19.34 1.83 10.63
N PRO A 407 -19.81 2.54 11.66
CA PRO A 407 -19.65 2.11 13.04
C PRO A 407 -20.18 0.67 13.23
N PRO A 408 -19.65 -0.12 14.19
CA PRO A 408 -20.07 -1.51 14.39
C PRO A 408 -21.59 -1.71 14.55
N ALA A 409 -22.29 -0.76 15.20
CA ALA A 409 -23.74 -0.81 15.37
C ALA A 409 -24.52 -0.66 14.05
N GLU A 410 -23.95 0.06 13.07
CA GLU A 410 -24.52 0.26 11.74
C GLU A 410 -24.01 -0.80 10.75
N ALA A 411 -22.86 -1.40 11.01
CA ALA A 411 -22.24 -2.40 10.15
C ALA A 411 -23.14 -3.63 9.95
N GLU A 412 -23.96 -3.99 10.93
CA GLU A 412 -24.90 -5.11 10.78
C GLU A 412 -26.04 -4.81 9.80
N SER A 413 -26.44 -3.55 9.66
CA SER A 413 -27.43 -3.14 8.65
C SER A 413 -26.91 -3.27 7.21
N ASN A 414 -25.59 -3.35 7.04
CA ASN A 414 -24.91 -3.60 5.77
C ASN A 414 -24.60 -5.09 5.55
N THR A 415 -25.03 -5.96 6.46
CA THR A 415 -24.90 -7.41 6.32
C THR A 415 -26.05 -7.95 5.48
N VAL A 416 -25.72 -8.56 4.34
CA VAL A 416 -26.67 -9.34 3.54
C VAL A 416 -26.48 -10.81 3.85
N ARG A 417 -27.54 -11.48 4.29
CA ARG A 417 -27.58 -12.92 4.53
C ARG A 417 -28.40 -13.57 3.43
N GLY A 418 -27.81 -14.54 2.75
CA GLY A 418 -28.44 -15.19 1.61
C GLY A 418 -27.67 -16.43 1.20
N HIS A 419 -27.69 -16.75 -0.10
CA HIS A 419 -26.84 -17.81 -0.65
C HIS A 419 -25.39 -17.56 -0.23
N VAL A 420 -24.88 -16.35 -0.43
CA VAL A 420 -23.58 -15.90 0.09
C VAL A 420 -23.86 -14.84 1.13
N SER A 421 -23.27 -14.98 2.32
CA SER A 421 -23.41 -13.97 3.37
C SER A 421 -22.21 -13.02 3.35
N ALA A 422 -22.46 -11.74 3.13
CA ALA A 422 -21.44 -10.72 2.96
C ALA A 422 -21.84 -9.44 3.69
N ARG A 423 -20.84 -8.69 4.17
CA ARG A 423 -21.06 -7.36 4.75
C ARG A 423 -20.35 -6.31 3.91
N ALA A 424 -21.09 -5.27 3.52
CA ALA A 424 -20.53 -4.14 2.79
C ALA A 424 -19.84 -3.15 3.74
N LEU A 425 -18.53 -3.02 3.61
CA LEU A 425 -17.69 -2.12 4.39
C LEU A 425 -17.55 -0.75 3.73
N LEU A 426 -17.45 -0.74 2.39
CA LEU A 426 -17.39 0.46 1.57
C LEU A 426 -17.98 0.15 0.18
N ILE A 427 -18.76 1.07 -0.36
CA ILE A 427 -19.24 1.02 -1.75
C ILE A 427 -18.99 2.39 -2.38
N GLU A 428 -17.92 2.49 -3.17
CA GLU A 428 -17.63 3.66 -4.00
C GLU A 428 -18.00 3.36 -5.45
N VAL A 429 -19.10 4.00 -5.88
CA VAL A 429 -19.59 3.99 -7.26
C VAL A 429 -19.70 5.44 -7.70
N PRO A 430 -19.18 5.84 -8.87
CA PRO A 430 -19.35 7.21 -9.35
C PRO A 430 -20.84 7.59 -9.41
N PRO A 431 -21.22 8.79 -8.94
CA PRO A 431 -22.64 9.18 -8.84
C PRO A 431 -23.26 9.45 -10.22
N SER A 432 -22.43 9.76 -11.21
CA SER A 432 -22.83 9.97 -12.58
C SER A 432 -21.72 9.56 -13.54
N PHE A 433 -22.12 9.26 -14.77
CA PHE A 433 -21.26 8.88 -15.88
C PHE A 433 -21.68 9.64 -17.12
N VAL A 434 -20.74 9.93 -18.02
CA VAL A 434 -21.09 10.33 -19.39
C VAL A 434 -21.40 9.06 -20.20
N SER A 435 -22.35 9.18 -21.13
CA SER A 435 -22.76 8.09 -22.01
C SER A 435 -21.57 7.40 -22.68
N GLY A 436 -21.45 6.08 -22.47
CA GLY A 436 -20.38 5.26 -23.05
C GLY A 436 -19.02 5.37 -22.36
N GLU A 437 -18.86 6.21 -21.34
CA GLU A 437 -17.65 6.23 -20.53
C GLU A 437 -17.60 5.06 -19.53
N LYS A 438 -16.39 4.79 -19.03
CA LYS A 438 -16.15 3.87 -17.93
C LYS A 438 -15.76 4.65 -16.68
N GLY A 439 -16.16 4.13 -15.53
CA GLY A 439 -15.79 4.65 -14.22
C GLY A 439 -15.31 3.51 -13.33
N VAL A 440 -14.39 3.81 -12.43
CA VAL A 440 -13.88 2.83 -11.47
C VAL A 440 -14.86 2.71 -10.31
N CYS A 441 -15.31 1.47 -10.07
CA CYS A 441 -16.08 1.10 -8.90
C CYS A 441 -15.19 0.32 -7.93
N GLN A 442 -15.34 0.59 -6.63
CA GLN A 442 -14.64 -0.11 -5.55
C GLN A 442 -15.66 -0.55 -4.51
N ILE A 443 -15.78 -1.86 -4.31
CA ILE A 443 -16.68 -2.44 -3.32
C ILE A 443 -15.84 -3.28 -2.36
N TRP A 444 -15.78 -2.87 -1.10
CA TRP A 444 -15.05 -3.57 -0.05
C TRP A 444 -16.02 -4.41 0.78
N LEU A 445 -15.82 -5.73 0.76
CA LEU A 445 -16.70 -6.69 1.43
C LEU A 445 -15.94 -7.50 2.48
N GLU A 446 -16.64 -7.86 3.57
CA GLU A 446 -16.24 -8.90 4.53
C GLU A 446 -17.04 -10.18 4.27
N ASN A 447 -16.37 -11.33 4.30
CA ASN A 447 -17.03 -12.63 4.32
C ASN A 447 -17.57 -12.93 5.72
N VAL A 448 -18.88 -12.80 5.91
CA VAL A 448 -19.55 -13.11 7.19
C VAL A 448 -20.26 -14.47 7.17
N GLY A 449 -20.04 -15.27 6.12
CA GLY A 449 -20.52 -16.63 6.00
C GLY A 449 -19.58 -17.64 6.68
N GLU A 450 -19.95 -18.93 6.58
CA GLU A 450 -19.17 -20.03 7.15
C GLU A 450 -18.21 -20.68 6.14
N ALA A 451 -18.44 -20.45 4.85
CA ALA A 451 -17.64 -21.04 3.77
C ALA A 451 -16.68 -20.02 3.15
N PRO A 452 -15.48 -20.46 2.73
CA PRO A 452 -14.56 -19.62 1.99
C PRO A 452 -15.15 -19.24 0.62
N TRP A 453 -14.84 -18.02 0.19
CA TRP A 453 -15.05 -17.58 -1.19
C TRP A 453 -13.79 -17.93 -1.98
N VAL A 454 -13.94 -18.54 -3.16
CA VAL A 454 -12.81 -18.93 -4.01
C VAL A 454 -12.94 -18.32 -5.41
N PRO A 455 -11.82 -17.97 -6.06
CA PRO A 455 -11.83 -17.55 -7.46
C PRO A 455 -12.49 -18.59 -8.37
N THR A 456 -13.11 -18.13 -9.46
CA THR A 456 -13.78 -19.00 -10.45
C THR A 456 -12.81 -19.98 -11.13
N SER A 457 -11.55 -19.58 -11.28
CA SER A 457 -10.45 -20.41 -11.78
C SER A 457 -9.76 -21.28 -10.71
N GLY A 458 -10.21 -21.20 -9.45
CA GLY A 458 -9.61 -21.89 -8.32
C GLY A 458 -10.07 -23.33 -8.12
N PRO A 459 -9.41 -24.07 -7.20
CA PRO A 459 -9.85 -25.39 -6.77
C PRO A 459 -11.32 -25.38 -6.29
N PRO A 460 -12.04 -26.51 -6.38
CA PRO A 460 -13.47 -26.58 -6.07
C PRO A 460 -13.79 -26.67 -4.56
N ASP A 461 -12.82 -26.39 -3.69
CA ASP A 461 -12.89 -26.53 -2.23
C ASP A 461 -13.55 -25.33 -1.53
N GLY A 462 -14.34 -24.55 -2.26
CA GLY A 462 -15.07 -23.40 -1.74
C GLY A 462 -16.14 -22.92 -2.71
N ARG A 463 -16.77 -21.79 -2.38
CA ARG A 463 -17.79 -21.19 -3.25
C ARG A 463 -17.12 -20.31 -4.30
N ARG A 464 -17.17 -20.76 -5.56
CA ARG A 464 -16.72 -19.95 -6.70
C ARG A 464 -17.57 -18.71 -6.80
N LEU A 465 -16.96 -17.53 -6.80
CA LEU A 465 -17.69 -16.28 -6.75
C LEU A 465 -17.07 -15.23 -7.67
N TYR A 466 -17.95 -14.42 -8.25
CA TYR A 466 -17.61 -13.15 -8.89
C TYR A 466 -18.66 -12.11 -8.49
N LEU A 467 -18.30 -10.83 -8.64
CA LEU A 467 -19.24 -9.73 -8.46
C LEU A 467 -19.79 -9.31 -9.82
N ARG A 468 -21.10 -9.15 -9.92
CA ARG A 468 -21.81 -8.64 -11.11
C ARG A 468 -22.48 -7.32 -10.79
N ALA A 469 -22.34 -6.35 -11.66
CA ALA A 469 -23.16 -5.14 -11.68
C ALA A 469 -24.16 -5.24 -12.84
N ALA A 470 -25.45 -5.04 -12.59
CA ALA A 470 -26.49 -5.19 -13.61
C ALA A 470 -27.62 -4.16 -13.48
N ALA A 471 -28.17 -3.71 -14.60
CA ALA A 471 -29.39 -2.91 -14.66
C ALA A 471 -30.55 -3.79 -15.14
N GLY A 472 -31.34 -4.32 -14.21
CA GLY A 472 -32.33 -5.37 -14.52
C GLY A 472 -31.64 -6.62 -15.05
N ALA A 473 -32.02 -7.08 -16.25
CA ALA A 473 -31.40 -8.25 -16.90
C ALA A 473 -30.12 -7.91 -17.68
N TYR A 474 -29.70 -6.64 -17.72
CA TYR A 474 -28.56 -6.21 -18.53
C TYR A 474 -27.27 -6.11 -17.70
N PRO A 475 -26.26 -6.96 -17.92
CA PRO A 475 -24.99 -6.87 -17.20
C PRO A 475 -24.19 -5.64 -17.67
N LEU A 476 -23.67 -4.88 -16.69
CA LEU A 476 -22.83 -3.70 -16.91
C LEU A 476 -21.35 -3.98 -16.64
N ALA A 477 -21.06 -4.89 -15.71
CA ALA A 477 -19.70 -5.31 -15.38
C ALA A 477 -19.68 -6.64 -14.62
N GLU A 478 -18.57 -7.36 -14.75
CA GLU A 478 -18.25 -8.53 -13.94
C GLU A 478 -16.82 -8.39 -13.40
N CYS A 479 -16.63 -8.78 -12.14
CA CYS A 479 -15.35 -8.73 -11.45
C CYS A 479 -15.09 -10.08 -10.78
N ASN A 480 -14.15 -10.84 -11.33
CA ASN A 480 -13.72 -12.08 -10.71
C ASN A 480 -13.03 -11.80 -9.36
N LEU A 481 -13.24 -12.72 -8.42
CA LEU A 481 -12.50 -12.73 -7.17
C LEU A 481 -11.02 -13.08 -7.45
N ARG A 482 -10.08 -12.32 -6.89
CA ARG A 482 -8.64 -12.47 -7.18
C ARG A 482 -7.94 -13.53 -6.32
N LEU A 483 -8.42 -13.72 -5.11
CA LEU A 483 -7.86 -14.64 -4.13
C LEU A 483 -8.97 -15.30 -3.32
N ARG A 484 -8.62 -16.38 -2.65
CA ARG A 484 -9.50 -16.98 -1.65
C ARG A 484 -9.72 -16.00 -0.49
N VAL A 485 -10.95 -15.96 0.02
CA VAL A 485 -11.36 -15.11 1.15
C VAL A 485 -12.03 -15.99 2.19
N GLU A 486 -11.31 -16.23 3.29
CA GLU A 486 -11.81 -17.01 4.41
C GLU A 486 -12.92 -16.26 5.17
N PRO A 487 -13.72 -16.97 5.99
CA PRO A 487 -14.61 -16.30 6.94
C PRO A 487 -13.88 -15.24 7.76
N ARG A 488 -14.49 -14.06 7.91
CA ARG A 488 -13.96 -12.84 8.54
C ARG A 488 -12.88 -12.09 7.76
N GLU A 489 -12.41 -12.62 6.63
CA GLU A 489 -11.52 -11.88 5.75
C GLU A 489 -12.28 -10.89 4.87
N ARG A 490 -11.53 -9.94 4.33
CA ARG A 490 -12.07 -8.84 3.54
C ARG A 490 -11.43 -8.80 2.16
N VAL A 491 -12.18 -8.32 1.18
CA VAL A 491 -11.69 -8.21 -0.19
C VAL A 491 -12.27 -7.01 -0.91
N PHE A 492 -11.43 -6.37 -1.74
CA PHE A 492 -11.86 -5.36 -2.68
C PHE A 492 -12.28 -5.99 -4.00
N PHE A 493 -13.49 -5.68 -4.45
CA PHE A 493 -13.90 -5.79 -5.84
C PHE A 493 -13.70 -4.43 -6.50
N ALA A 494 -12.62 -4.31 -7.27
CA ALA A 494 -12.30 -3.12 -8.04
C ALA A 494 -12.43 -3.42 -9.54
N PHE A 495 -13.31 -2.69 -10.24
CA PHE A 495 -13.65 -2.95 -11.63
C PHE A 495 -14.11 -1.69 -12.37
N HIS A 496 -14.03 -1.72 -13.70
CA HIS A 496 -14.64 -0.72 -14.56
C HIS A 496 -16.13 -1.02 -14.72
N LEU A 497 -16.99 -0.05 -14.42
CA LEU A 497 -18.39 -0.07 -14.79
C LEU A 497 -18.58 0.75 -16.07
N TYR A 498 -19.18 0.14 -17.08
CA TYR A 498 -19.48 0.81 -18.35
C TYR A 498 -20.87 1.43 -18.31
N ALA A 499 -20.94 2.74 -18.55
CA ALA A 499 -22.21 3.45 -18.59
C ALA A 499 -23.04 3.02 -19.81
N PRO A 500 -24.36 2.77 -19.64
CA PRO A 500 -25.27 2.64 -20.77
C PRO A 500 -25.11 3.79 -21.77
N ARG A 501 -25.29 3.53 -23.07
CA ARG A 501 -25.20 4.56 -24.12
C ARG A 501 -26.38 5.53 -24.17
N ARG A 502 -27.45 5.22 -23.43
CA ARG A 502 -28.65 6.05 -23.38
C ARG A 502 -28.60 6.84 -22.07
N ALA A 503 -28.79 8.16 -22.17
CA ALA A 503 -28.92 8.99 -20.98
C ALA A 503 -30.17 8.58 -20.18
N GLY A 504 -30.07 8.63 -18.86
CA GLY A 504 -31.14 8.23 -17.96
C GLY A 504 -30.64 7.81 -16.58
N THR A 505 -31.57 7.47 -15.71
CA THR A 505 -31.26 6.90 -14.39
C THR A 505 -31.51 5.40 -14.43
N TYR A 506 -30.49 4.63 -14.08
CA TYR A 506 -30.53 3.17 -14.08
C TYR A 506 -30.41 2.65 -12.65
N ALA A 507 -31.37 1.86 -12.20
CA ALA A 507 -31.24 1.14 -10.93
C ALA A 507 -30.30 -0.05 -11.13
N VAL A 508 -29.07 0.08 -10.65
CA VAL A 508 -28.02 -0.94 -10.78
C VAL A 508 -27.95 -1.77 -9.51
N SER A 509 -28.07 -3.10 -9.64
CA SER A 509 -27.77 -4.05 -8.58
C SER A 509 -26.31 -4.47 -8.63
N PHE A 510 -25.71 -4.66 -7.46
CA PHE A 510 -24.40 -5.27 -7.29
C PHE A 510 -24.59 -6.59 -6.55
N GLU A 511 -24.19 -7.69 -7.18
CA GLU A 511 -24.54 -9.05 -6.77
C GLU A 511 -23.28 -9.91 -6.66
N LEU A 512 -23.18 -10.71 -5.60
CA LEU A 512 -22.25 -11.83 -5.56
C LEU A 512 -22.92 -13.03 -6.21
N VAL A 513 -22.30 -13.58 -7.25
CA VAL A 513 -22.87 -14.65 -8.09
C VAL A 513 -22.02 -15.90 -8.00
N THR A 514 -22.66 -17.04 -7.76
CA THR A 514 -22.04 -18.36 -7.86
C THR A 514 -22.33 -18.93 -9.24
N PRO A 515 -21.30 -19.18 -10.08
CA PRO A 515 -21.51 -19.77 -11.39
C PRO A 515 -22.02 -21.20 -11.24
N THR A 516 -23.05 -21.55 -11.99
CA THR A 516 -23.61 -22.91 -12.04
C THR A 516 -23.08 -23.67 -13.25
N SER A 517 -23.14 -25.00 -13.20
CA SER A 517 -23.07 -25.80 -14.42
C SER A 517 -24.35 -25.61 -15.24
N ASP A 518 -24.30 -25.84 -16.57
CA ASP A 518 -25.31 -25.56 -17.61
C ASP A 518 -26.78 -26.00 -17.34
N LYS A 519 -27.09 -26.61 -16.19
CA LYS A 519 -28.41 -27.16 -15.84
C LYS A 519 -29.06 -26.56 -14.59
N ARG A 520 -28.46 -25.58 -13.90
CA ARG A 520 -29.08 -24.91 -12.74
C ARG A 520 -29.14 -23.38 -12.90
N PRO A 521 -30.20 -22.72 -12.44
CA PRO A 521 -30.26 -21.26 -12.42
C PRO A 521 -29.14 -20.70 -11.53
N GLU A 522 -28.50 -19.62 -11.95
CA GLU A 522 -27.47 -18.94 -11.16
C GLU A 522 -28.03 -18.50 -9.81
N GLU A 523 -27.29 -18.80 -8.74
CA GLU A 523 -27.60 -18.30 -7.40
C GLU A 523 -26.81 -17.00 -7.17
N SER A 524 -27.51 -15.96 -6.74
CA SER A 524 -26.89 -14.66 -6.47
C SER A 524 -27.39 -14.06 -5.17
N THR A 525 -26.59 -13.17 -4.60
CA THR A 525 -26.97 -12.36 -3.43
C THR A 525 -26.72 -10.89 -3.76
N THR A 526 -27.79 -10.09 -3.78
CA THR A 526 -27.69 -8.64 -4.01
C THR A 526 -27.11 -7.95 -2.78
N ILE A 527 -25.92 -7.37 -2.92
CA ILE A 527 -25.22 -6.62 -1.87
C ILE A 527 -25.83 -5.24 -1.68
N CYS A 528 -26.07 -4.52 -2.78
CA CYS A 528 -26.71 -3.22 -2.75
C CYS A 528 -27.35 -2.89 -4.10
N LYS A 529 -28.19 -1.85 -4.09
CA LYS A 529 -28.71 -1.21 -5.29
C LYS A 529 -28.34 0.27 -5.25
N ARG A 530 -27.94 0.83 -6.40
CA ARG A 530 -27.62 2.25 -6.56
C ARG A 530 -28.24 2.78 -7.84
N ASP A 531 -28.71 4.02 -7.78
CA ASP A 531 -29.13 4.74 -8.97
C ASP A 531 -27.91 5.32 -9.67
N LEU A 532 -27.71 4.90 -10.90
CA LEU A 532 -26.66 5.34 -11.80
C LEU A 532 -27.22 6.40 -12.74
N ARG A 533 -26.76 7.64 -12.62
CA ARG A 533 -27.13 8.71 -13.55
C ARG A 533 -26.19 8.71 -14.75
N VAL A 534 -26.74 8.54 -15.95
CA VAL A 534 -26.02 8.65 -17.21
C VAL A 534 -26.41 9.95 -17.90
N GLU A 535 -25.41 10.80 -18.13
CA GLU A 535 -25.52 12.07 -18.84
C GLU A 535 -25.22 11.86 -20.33
N ALA A 536 -25.80 12.72 -21.17
CA ALA A 536 -25.76 12.57 -22.63
C ALA A 536 -24.37 12.82 -23.22
#